data_AF-A0A3M1MGZ2-F1
#
_entry.id   AF-A0A3M1MGZ2-F1
#
_cell.length_a   1.000
_cell.length_b   1.000
_cell.length_c   1.000
_cell.angle_alpha   90.00
_cell.angle_beta   90.00
_cell.angle_gamma   90.00
#
_symmetry.space_group_name_H-M   'P 1'
#
loop_
_entity.id
_entity.type
_entity.pdbx_description
1 polymer ?
#
loop_
_entity_poly.entity_id
_entity_poly.type
_entity_poly.pdbx_seq_one_letter_code
_entity_poly.pdbx_strand_id
1 'polypeptide(L)'
;AVDDILNELPSLVYIKLTLGREERRILRQNPDALEDIARKAVEQSLLYQFGTRITGAAMRRLGEPLEISVPLHTQEDIPAFLEALETQVEAAFEQRIQRLVGTPQAPGAVRKDLQTALKGAAFPLSDASLYRLLLDLQRGSRIAFDRKTHRRITLTTLRFSYVYLAAHQLEGYEPDEITTHVLQHLDEAMDALQTFWGQREFQRLASTPPASWDVKTQKGLQAAIGEAAFQQIREQPLSQISPDMQEAVTSELGRQIITNIYRELLLRIISNEWIEYLTQMEGLRVSIGLEAYAQRDPLVQYKSKASEMFSELLRNIRRGVITRMFTFRPSKDSTLSAASAEARQKEAPEQSQQAGTSTAEPGKKQGKRRRRRRK
;
A
#
# COMPACT_ATOMS: atom_id res chain seq x y z
N ALA A 1 37.21 -15.11 -42.46
CA ALA A 1 37.78 -13.82 -42.03
C ALA A 1 36.67 -12.79 -41.81
N VAL A 2 36.25 -12.00 -42.81
CA VAL A 2 35.25 -10.92 -42.62
C VAL A 2 33.93 -11.45 -42.04
N ASP A 3 33.36 -12.52 -42.62
CA ASP A 3 32.10 -13.08 -42.13
C ASP A 3 32.22 -13.72 -40.71
N ASP A 4 33.43 -14.10 -40.26
CA ASP A 4 33.66 -14.63 -38.90
C ASP A 4 33.73 -13.49 -37.87
N ILE A 5 34.44 -12.40 -38.20
CA ILE A 5 34.51 -11.19 -37.37
C ILE A 5 33.10 -10.60 -37.15
N LEU A 6 32.24 -10.66 -38.18
CA LEU A 6 30.84 -10.22 -38.08
C LEU A 6 29.94 -11.15 -37.22
N ASN A 7 30.36 -12.40 -36.97
CA ASN A 7 29.67 -13.31 -36.06
C ASN A 7 30.14 -13.13 -34.60
N GLU A 8 31.39 -12.70 -34.38
CA GLU A 8 31.95 -12.45 -33.04
C GLU A 8 31.66 -11.03 -32.50
N LEU A 9 31.64 -10.00 -33.36
CA LEU A 9 31.36 -8.62 -32.94
C LEU A 9 30.06 -8.46 -32.11
N PRO A 10 28.93 -9.12 -32.43
CA PRO A 10 27.71 -9.03 -31.62
C PRO A 10 27.82 -9.61 -30.21
N SER A 11 28.72 -10.57 -29.97
CA SER A 11 28.92 -11.15 -28.63
C SER A 11 29.86 -10.31 -27.75
N LEU A 12 30.80 -9.59 -28.38
CA LEU A 12 31.72 -8.66 -27.70
C LEU A 12 31.06 -7.32 -27.36
N VAL A 13 30.27 -6.76 -28.28
CA VAL A 13 29.64 -5.44 -28.13
C VAL A 13 28.23 -5.53 -27.51
N TYR A 14 27.66 -6.73 -27.38
CA TYR A 14 26.27 -6.98 -26.96
C TYR A 14 25.20 -6.24 -27.80
N ILE A 15 25.57 -5.77 -28.99
CA ILE A 15 24.71 -5.05 -29.94
C ILE A 15 24.62 -5.89 -31.23
N LYS A 16 23.41 -6.12 -31.71
CA LYS A 16 23.17 -6.88 -32.94
C LYS A 16 23.49 -6.04 -34.19
N LEU A 17 24.75 -6.07 -34.61
CA LEU A 17 25.24 -5.42 -35.83
C LEU A 17 24.70 -6.15 -37.08
N THR A 18 23.71 -5.56 -37.75
CA THR A 18 23.14 -6.10 -39.00
C THR A 18 23.64 -5.34 -40.21
N LEU A 19 24.72 -5.83 -40.83
CA LEU A 19 25.25 -5.20 -42.05
C LEU A 19 24.45 -5.56 -43.31
N GLY A 20 24.12 -4.53 -44.08
CA GLY A 20 23.46 -4.59 -45.39
C GLY A 20 24.39 -5.07 -46.52
N ARG A 21 23.84 -5.14 -47.74
CA ARG A 21 24.58 -5.66 -48.92
C ARG A 21 25.72 -4.74 -49.38
N GLU A 22 25.51 -3.43 -49.31
CA GLU A 22 26.53 -2.40 -49.63
C GLU A 22 27.70 -2.45 -48.65
N GLU A 23 27.43 -2.46 -47.35
CA GLU A 23 28.47 -2.49 -46.29
C GLU A 23 29.33 -3.76 -46.39
N ARG A 24 28.72 -4.93 -46.63
CA ARG A 24 29.46 -6.17 -46.89
C ARG A 24 30.27 -6.14 -48.18
N ARG A 25 29.86 -5.36 -49.19
CA ARG A 25 30.62 -5.14 -50.43
C ARG A 25 31.84 -4.26 -50.16
N ILE A 26 31.65 -3.17 -49.40
CA ILE A 26 32.72 -2.25 -48.99
C ILE A 26 33.76 -2.99 -48.15
N LEU A 27 33.36 -3.79 -47.14
CA LEU A 27 34.26 -4.59 -46.31
C LEU A 27 35.10 -5.62 -47.08
N ARG A 28 34.60 -6.13 -48.20
CA ARG A 28 35.36 -7.04 -49.09
C ARG A 28 36.37 -6.32 -49.97
N GLN A 29 36.25 -4.99 -50.11
CA GLN A 29 37.12 -4.15 -50.94
C GLN A 29 38.11 -3.33 -50.10
N ASN A 30 37.72 -2.92 -48.90
CA ASN A 30 38.54 -2.22 -47.92
C ASN A 30 38.23 -2.74 -46.50
N PRO A 31 39.06 -3.62 -45.93
CA PRO A 31 38.88 -4.12 -44.56
C PRO A 31 38.95 -3.03 -43.49
N ASP A 32 39.74 -1.97 -43.70
CA ASP A 32 39.95 -0.91 -42.72
C ASP A 32 38.69 -0.04 -42.52
N ALA A 33 37.78 -0.04 -43.50
CA ALA A 33 36.47 0.60 -43.38
C ALA A 33 35.54 -0.07 -42.34
N LEU A 34 35.94 -1.21 -41.76
CA LEU A 34 35.17 -1.90 -40.72
C LEU A 34 34.96 -1.05 -39.48
N GLU A 35 35.94 -0.24 -39.06
CA GLU A 35 35.80 0.59 -37.88
C GLU A 35 34.67 1.62 -38.05
N ASP A 36 34.67 2.36 -39.17
CA ASP A 36 33.65 3.38 -39.46
C ASP A 36 32.25 2.78 -39.65
N ILE A 37 32.16 1.63 -40.33
CA ILE A 37 30.89 0.92 -40.53
C ILE A 37 30.35 0.42 -39.18
N ALA A 38 31.19 -0.20 -38.35
CA ALA A 38 30.80 -0.68 -37.03
C ALA A 38 30.42 0.49 -36.11
N ARG A 39 31.20 1.58 -36.10
CA ARG A 39 30.94 2.81 -35.34
C ARG A 39 29.57 3.40 -35.64
N LYS A 40 29.25 3.61 -36.93
CA LYS A 40 27.94 4.12 -37.38
C LYS A 40 26.79 3.18 -37.01
N ALA A 41 26.98 1.87 -37.18
CA ALA A 41 25.95 0.88 -36.83
C ALA A 41 25.72 0.74 -35.31
N VAL A 42 26.77 0.87 -34.49
CA VAL A 42 26.65 0.98 -33.02
C VAL A 42 25.91 2.26 -32.64
N GLU A 43 26.29 3.41 -33.20
CA GLU A 43 25.67 4.71 -32.93
C GLU A 43 24.17 4.70 -33.27
N GLN A 44 23.79 4.24 -34.47
CA GLN A 44 22.39 4.08 -34.87
C GLN A 44 21.62 3.13 -33.94
N SER A 45 22.25 2.04 -33.48
CA SER A 45 21.61 1.12 -32.53
C SER A 45 21.40 1.74 -31.15
N LEU A 46 22.38 2.51 -30.65
CA LEU A 46 22.28 3.24 -29.39
C LEU A 46 21.21 4.34 -29.45
N LEU A 47 21.17 5.11 -30.54
CA LEU A 47 20.15 6.13 -30.79
C LEU A 47 18.74 5.50 -30.88
N TYR A 48 18.57 4.42 -31.63
CA TYR A 48 17.31 3.67 -31.67
C TYR A 48 16.89 3.16 -30.28
N GLN A 49 17.82 2.61 -29.49
CA GLN A 49 17.55 2.19 -28.12
C GLN A 49 17.21 3.36 -27.20
N PHE A 50 17.87 4.52 -27.34
CA PHE A 50 17.59 5.73 -26.59
C PHE A 50 16.16 6.21 -26.86
N GLY A 51 15.81 6.42 -28.13
CA GLY A 51 14.49 6.87 -28.55
C GLY A 51 13.39 5.91 -28.09
N THR A 52 13.52 4.61 -28.38
CA THR A 52 12.51 3.61 -27.95
C THR A 52 12.37 3.50 -26.43
N ARG A 53 13.46 3.62 -25.66
CA ARG A 53 13.41 3.61 -24.18
C ARG A 53 12.75 4.85 -23.62
N ILE A 54 13.09 6.04 -24.13
CA ILE A 54 12.53 7.32 -23.68
C ILE A 54 11.04 7.42 -24.03
N THR A 55 10.67 7.19 -25.29
CA THR A 55 9.25 7.20 -25.70
C THR A 55 8.46 6.15 -24.93
N GLY A 56 8.99 4.94 -24.78
CA GLY A 56 8.36 3.89 -23.97
C GLY A 56 8.23 4.27 -22.49
N ALA A 57 9.19 5.01 -21.92
CA ALA A 57 9.10 5.51 -20.55
C ALA A 57 8.05 6.62 -20.40
N ALA A 58 7.97 7.54 -21.36
CA ALA A 58 6.95 8.58 -21.41
C ALA A 58 5.55 7.98 -21.56
N MET A 59 5.32 7.07 -22.53
CA MET A 59 4.07 6.33 -22.70
C MET A 59 3.63 5.60 -21.42
N ARG A 60 4.56 4.91 -20.73
CA ARG A 60 4.27 4.22 -19.46
C ARG A 60 3.90 5.18 -18.33
N ARG A 61 4.48 6.38 -18.28
CA ARG A 61 4.17 7.42 -17.27
C ARG A 61 2.85 8.12 -17.55
N LEU A 62 2.55 8.43 -18.80
CA LEU A 62 1.30 9.06 -19.22
C LEU A 62 0.10 8.11 -19.14
N GLY A 63 0.33 6.83 -19.47
CA GLY A 63 -0.70 5.82 -19.65
C GLY A 63 -1.39 5.87 -21.03
N GLU A 64 -0.80 6.59 -21.98
CA GLU A 64 -1.35 6.86 -23.31
C GLU A 64 -0.26 6.64 -24.38
N PRO A 65 -0.62 6.25 -25.62
CA PRO A 65 0.35 6.11 -26.70
C PRO A 65 0.90 7.46 -27.14
N LEU A 66 2.17 7.49 -27.55
CA LEU A 66 2.82 8.63 -28.18
C LEU A 66 3.32 8.23 -29.55
N GLU A 67 2.97 9.00 -30.57
CA GLU A 67 3.42 8.78 -31.95
C GLU A 67 4.43 9.87 -32.32
N ILE A 68 5.71 9.50 -32.37
CA ILE A 68 6.80 10.41 -32.71
C ILE A 68 7.26 10.10 -34.13
N SER A 69 7.04 11.05 -35.03
CA SER A 69 7.36 10.91 -36.46
C SER A 69 8.78 11.36 -36.82
N VAL A 70 9.54 11.92 -35.87
CA VAL A 70 10.91 12.38 -36.09
C VAL A 70 11.87 11.19 -36.05
N PRO A 71 12.64 10.93 -37.14
CA PRO A 71 13.66 9.90 -37.13
C PRO A 71 14.84 10.30 -36.23
N LEU A 72 15.50 9.30 -35.65
CA LEU A 72 16.66 9.50 -34.78
C LEU A 72 17.80 8.61 -35.30
N HIS A 73 18.57 9.14 -36.25
CA HIS A 73 19.62 8.40 -36.98
C HIS A 73 21.03 8.87 -36.64
N THR A 74 21.17 10.12 -36.22
CA THR A 74 22.41 10.81 -35.87
C THR A 74 22.26 11.56 -34.54
N GLN A 75 23.37 12.01 -33.95
CA GLN A 75 23.32 12.86 -32.75
C GLN A 75 22.70 14.24 -32.99
N GLU A 76 22.78 14.75 -34.23
CA GLU A 76 22.18 16.03 -34.64
C GLU A 76 20.64 15.99 -34.62
N ASP A 77 20.04 14.80 -34.75
CA ASP A 77 18.59 14.59 -34.66
C ASP A 77 18.06 14.65 -33.22
N ILE A 78 18.92 14.54 -32.19
CA ILE A 78 18.50 14.42 -30.77
C ILE A 78 17.64 15.61 -30.31
N PRO A 79 18.00 16.89 -30.55
CA PRO A 79 17.20 18.03 -30.10
C PRO A 79 15.79 18.03 -30.72
N ALA A 80 15.69 17.82 -32.04
CA ALA A 80 14.41 17.79 -32.75
C ALA A 80 13.52 16.60 -32.32
N PHE A 81 14.13 15.45 -32.01
CA PHE A 81 13.41 14.31 -31.45
C PHE A 81 12.85 14.60 -30.04
N LEU A 82 13.63 15.30 -29.19
CA LEU A 82 13.19 15.66 -27.84
C LEU A 82 12.10 16.74 -27.86
N GLU A 83 12.20 17.74 -28.73
CA GLU A 83 11.16 18.77 -28.94
C GLU A 83 9.85 18.15 -29.45
N ALA A 84 9.93 17.20 -30.40
CA ALA A 84 8.76 16.47 -30.87
C ALA A 84 8.15 15.54 -29.80
N LEU A 85 8.98 14.93 -28.96
CA LEU A 85 8.51 14.16 -27.79
C LEU A 85 7.76 15.08 -26.80
N GLU A 86 8.33 16.23 -26.47
CA GLU A 86 7.74 17.21 -25.55
C GLU A 86 6.40 17.71 -26.07
N THR A 87 6.34 18.13 -27.34
CA THR A 87 5.11 18.53 -28.03
C THR A 87 4.01 17.45 -27.96
N GLN A 88 4.37 16.18 -28.16
CA GLN A 88 3.42 15.06 -28.07
C GLN A 88 2.97 14.77 -26.62
N VAL A 89 3.86 14.95 -25.65
CA VAL A 89 3.55 14.84 -24.21
C VAL A 89 2.58 15.94 -23.77
N GLU A 90 2.82 17.19 -24.18
CA GLU A 90 1.94 18.33 -23.91
C GLU A 90 0.56 18.13 -24.54
N ALA A 91 0.50 17.79 -25.84
CA ALA A 91 -0.74 17.53 -26.54
C ALA A 91 -1.56 16.40 -25.88
N ALA A 92 -0.91 15.34 -25.38
CA ALA A 92 -1.58 14.28 -24.62
C ALA A 92 -2.17 14.80 -23.28
N PHE A 93 -1.44 15.67 -22.57
CA PHE A 93 -1.96 16.33 -21.36
C PHE A 93 -3.13 17.27 -21.66
N GLU A 94 -3.05 18.10 -22.71
CA GLU A 94 -4.16 18.97 -23.12
C GLU A 94 -5.42 18.16 -23.45
N GLN A 95 -5.29 17.11 -24.27
CA GLN A 95 -6.39 16.21 -24.60
C GLN A 95 -6.96 15.55 -23.33
N ARG A 96 -6.12 15.22 -22.33
CA ARG A 96 -6.56 14.66 -21.05
C ARG A 96 -7.34 15.69 -20.23
N ILE A 97 -6.86 16.94 -20.15
CA ILE A 97 -7.55 18.05 -19.50
C ILE A 97 -8.90 18.29 -20.19
N GLN A 98 -8.95 18.32 -21.52
CA GLN A 98 -10.19 18.49 -22.28
C GLN A 98 -11.18 17.34 -22.04
N ARG A 99 -10.73 16.08 -21.98
CA ARG A 99 -11.58 14.92 -21.64
C ARG A 99 -12.13 14.97 -20.20
N LEU A 100 -11.33 15.46 -19.25
CA LEU A 100 -11.68 15.50 -17.82
C LEU A 100 -12.53 16.73 -17.46
N VAL A 101 -12.14 17.93 -17.88
CA VAL A 101 -12.80 19.21 -17.53
C VAL A 101 -13.84 19.60 -18.58
N GLY A 102 -13.51 19.46 -19.87
CA GLY A 102 -14.32 19.87 -21.00
C GLY A 102 -14.54 21.38 -21.10
N THR A 103 -15.33 21.80 -22.08
CA THR A 103 -15.72 23.21 -22.26
C THR A 103 -16.94 23.53 -21.37
N PRO A 104 -17.31 24.82 -21.20
CA PRO A 104 -18.55 25.18 -20.53
C PRO A 104 -19.79 24.57 -21.19
N GLN A 105 -19.79 24.44 -22.51
CA GLN A 105 -20.89 23.88 -23.31
C GLN A 105 -20.88 22.35 -23.37
N ALA A 106 -19.69 21.72 -23.31
CA ALA A 106 -19.52 20.27 -23.32
C ALA A 106 -18.68 19.83 -22.12
N PRO A 107 -19.30 19.67 -20.92
CA PRO A 107 -18.56 19.36 -19.70
C PRO A 107 -17.93 17.96 -19.74
N GLY A 108 -16.66 17.89 -19.33
CA GLY A 108 -15.89 16.66 -19.22
C GLY A 108 -16.31 15.80 -18.02
N ALA A 109 -15.68 14.64 -17.86
CA ALA A 109 -16.07 13.66 -16.85
C ALA A 109 -16.03 14.21 -15.40
N VAL A 110 -14.97 14.93 -15.04
CA VAL A 110 -14.78 15.52 -13.70
C VAL A 110 -15.78 16.64 -13.45
N ARG A 111 -16.02 17.51 -14.46
CA ARG A 111 -17.01 18.60 -14.34
C ARG A 111 -18.45 18.06 -14.20
N LYS A 112 -18.81 16.99 -14.92
CA LYS A 112 -20.12 16.32 -14.80
C LYS A 112 -20.32 15.70 -13.41
N ASP A 113 -19.32 15.00 -12.90
CA ASP A 113 -19.38 14.38 -11.58
C ASP A 113 -19.49 15.45 -10.48
N LEU A 114 -18.71 16.53 -10.58
CA LEU A 114 -18.78 17.66 -9.65
C LEU A 114 -20.15 18.36 -9.71
N GLN A 115 -20.69 18.66 -10.90
CA GLN A 115 -22.03 19.22 -11.06
C GLN A 115 -23.11 18.30 -10.46
N THR A 116 -22.93 16.99 -10.54
CA THR A 116 -23.86 16.01 -9.96
C THR A 116 -23.75 15.97 -8.43
N ALA A 117 -22.53 15.97 -7.89
CA ALA A 117 -22.28 15.92 -6.45
C ALA A 117 -22.64 17.22 -5.71
N LEU A 118 -22.56 18.37 -6.37
CA LEU A 118 -22.98 19.67 -5.84
C LEU A 118 -24.50 19.93 -6.00
N LYS A 119 -25.22 19.10 -6.74
CA LYS A 119 -26.66 19.30 -7.00
C LYS A 119 -27.48 19.08 -5.72
N GLY A 120 -27.95 20.17 -5.13
CA GLY A 120 -28.69 20.15 -3.86
C GLY A 120 -27.80 20.07 -2.62
N ALA A 121 -26.50 20.32 -2.76
CA ALA A 121 -25.62 20.50 -1.61
C ALA A 121 -25.96 21.81 -0.86
N ALA A 122 -25.92 21.76 0.48
CA ALA A 122 -25.97 22.96 1.30
C ALA A 122 -24.60 23.66 1.28
N PHE A 123 -24.59 24.99 1.20
CA PHE A 123 -23.39 25.81 1.19
C PHE A 123 -23.31 26.68 2.45
N PRO A 124 -22.10 26.94 3.02
CA PRO A 124 -20.81 26.40 2.59
C PRO A 124 -20.69 24.88 2.81
N LEU A 125 -19.87 24.22 1.98
CA LEU A 125 -19.58 22.80 2.14
C LEU A 125 -18.71 22.59 3.39
N SER A 126 -18.97 21.52 4.15
CA SER A 126 -18.08 21.12 5.24
C SER A 126 -16.78 20.51 4.72
N ASP A 127 -15.70 20.60 5.50
CA ASP A 127 -14.39 20.04 5.14
C ASP A 127 -14.45 18.55 4.83
N ALA A 128 -15.26 17.79 5.56
CA ALA A 128 -15.51 16.37 5.28
C ALA A 128 -16.17 16.14 3.90
N SER A 129 -16.98 17.08 3.43
CA SER A 129 -17.59 17.07 2.09
C SER A 129 -16.58 17.47 1.02
N LEU A 130 -15.78 18.51 1.26
CA LEU A 130 -14.69 18.93 0.38
C LEU A 130 -13.63 17.83 0.20
N TYR A 131 -13.19 17.21 1.29
CA TYR A 131 -12.24 16.10 1.27
C TYR A 131 -12.79 14.89 0.49
N ARG A 132 -14.06 14.53 0.70
CA ARG A 132 -14.72 13.47 -0.08
C ARG A 132 -14.74 13.81 -1.57
N LEU A 133 -15.14 15.04 -1.93
CA LEU A 133 -15.13 15.50 -3.31
C LEU A 133 -13.72 15.40 -3.92
N LEU A 134 -12.67 15.88 -3.25
CA LEU A 134 -11.29 15.76 -3.74
C LEU A 134 -10.91 14.30 -4.04
N LEU A 135 -11.19 13.36 -3.13
CA LEU A 135 -10.92 11.94 -3.35
C LEU A 135 -11.75 11.31 -4.49
N ASP A 136 -13.00 11.72 -4.64
CA ASP A 136 -13.90 11.20 -5.67
C ASP A 136 -13.55 11.74 -7.07
N LEU A 137 -13.14 13.01 -7.18
CA LEU A 137 -12.70 13.62 -8.46
C LEU A 137 -11.46 12.90 -9.03
N GLN A 138 -10.56 12.43 -8.17
CA GLN A 138 -9.37 11.64 -8.53
C GLN A 138 -9.73 10.32 -9.24
N ARG A 139 -10.95 9.80 -9.03
CA ARG A 139 -11.39 8.46 -9.45
C ARG A 139 -12.40 8.57 -10.59
N GLY A 140 -12.39 7.59 -11.48
CA GLY A 140 -13.33 7.50 -12.60
C GLY A 140 -13.84 6.08 -12.78
N SER A 141 -15.08 5.96 -13.25
CA SER A 141 -15.69 4.69 -13.62
C SER A 141 -15.34 4.36 -15.08
N ARG A 142 -14.70 3.19 -15.32
CA ARG A 142 -14.60 2.59 -16.65
C ARG A 142 -15.33 1.25 -16.68
N ILE A 143 -16.07 1.02 -17.75
CA ILE A 143 -16.72 -0.27 -18.00
C ILE A 143 -15.65 -1.24 -18.52
N ALA A 144 -15.55 -2.42 -17.91
CA ALA A 144 -14.75 -3.52 -18.40
C ALA A 144 -15.58 -4.81 -18.41
N PHE A 145 -15.00 -5.88 -18.95
CA PHE A 145 -15.58 -7.22 -18.88
C PHE A 145 -14.66 -8.12 -18.06
N ASP A 146 -15.23 -8.84 -17.10
CA ASP A 146 -14.52 -9.86 -16.32
C ASP A 146 -14.04 -10.97 -17.28
N ARG A 147 -12.73 -11.22 -17.31
CA ARG A 147 -12.08 -12.24 -18.14
C ARG A 147 -12.56 -13.68 -17.88
N LYS A 148 -13.13 -13.97 -16.71
CA LYS A 148 -13.64 -15.32 -16.37
C LYS A 148 -15.13 -15.46 -16.55
N THR A 149 -15.93 -14.43 -16.21
CA THR A 149 -17.39 -14.52 -16.25
C THR A 149 -18.02 -13.83 -17.47
N HIS A 150 -17.23 -13.11 -18.27
CA HIS A 150 -17.67 -12.22 -19.36
C HIS A 150 -18.73 -11.18 -18.94
N ARG A 151 -18.92 -10.97 -17.63
CA ARG A 151 -19.87 -9.98 -17.11
C ARG A 151 -19.29 -8.58 -17.20
N ARG A 152 -20.17 -7.63 -17.52
CA ARG A 152 -19.87 -6.20 -17.44
C ARG A 152 -19.60 -5.84 -15.98
N ILE A 153 -18.38 -5.38 -15.69
CA ILE A 153 -17.94 -4.88 -14.39
C ILE A 153 -17.57 -3.40 -14.52
N THR A 154 -17.74 -2.66 -13.43
CA THR A 154 -17.25 -1.30 -13.30
C THR A 154 -15.89 -1.33 -12.61
N LEU A 155 -14.86 -0.84 -13.28
CA LEU A 155 -13.52 -0.67 -12.71
C LEU A 155 -13.28 0.80 -12.37
N THR A 156 -12.93 1.04 -11.11
CA THR A 156 -12.42 2.34 -10.68
C THR A 156 -11.02 2.54 -11.27
N THR A 157 -10.88 3.55 -12.12
CA THR A 157 -9.63 3.95 -12.77
C THR A 157 -9.17 5.28 -12.18
N LEU A 158 -7.87 5.47 -12.00
CA LEU A 158 -7.31 6.75 -11.56
C LEU A 158 -7.34 7.76 -12.72
N ARG A 159 -7.99 8.92 -12.52
CA ARG A 159 -8.09 9.99 -13.53
C ARG A 159 -6.85 10.88 -13.55
N PHE A 160 -6.36 11.25 -12.38
CA PHE A 160 -5.18 12.08 -12.15
C PHE A 160 -4.66 11.85 -10.71
N SER A 161 -3.60 12.54 -10.30
CA SER A 161 -3.08 12.48 -8.93
C SER A 161 -2.73 13.87 -8.44
N TYR A 162 -2.99 14.14 -7.15
CA TYR A 162 -2.62 15.40 -6.51
C TYR A 162 -1.14 15.48 -6.13
N VAL A 163 -0.34 14.41 -6.34
CA VAL A 163 1.08 14.37 -5.94
C VAL A 163 1.89 15.55 -6.50
N TYR A 164 1.68 15.95 -7.75
CA TYR A 164 2.38 17.11 -8.32
C TYR A 164 1.87 18.45 -7.77
N LEU A 165 0.57 18.57 -7.48
CA LEU A 165 0.02 19.77 -6.82
C LEU A 165 0.55 19.90 -5.38
N ALA A 166 0.62 18.79 -4.65
CA ALA A 166 1.18 18.74 -3.31
C ALA A 166 2.69 19.03 -3.32
N ALA A 167 3.44 18.51 -4.30
CA ALA A 167 4.86 18.84 -4.47
C ALA A 167 5.06 20.34 -4.74
N HIS A 168 4.24 20.94 -5.60
CA HIS A 168 4.29 22.38 -5.88
C HIS A 168 3.90 23.22 -4.66
N GLN A 169 2.97 22.76 -3.83
CA GLN A 169 2.65 23.37 -2.53
C GLN A 169 3.76 23.24 -1.47
N LEU A 170 4.76 22.39 -1.71
CA LEU A 170 5.94 22.21 -0.88
C LEU A 170 7.20 22.90 -1.46
N GLU A 171 7.09 23.59 -2.61
CA GLU A 171 8.18 24.39 -3.14
C GLU A 171 8.48 25.57 -2.20
N GLY A 172 9.77 25.75 -1.86
CA GLY A 172 10.23 26.80 -0.95
C GLY A 172 10.25 26.43 0.54
N TYR A 173 9.83 25.23 0.92
CA TYR A 173 10.03 24.70 2.28
C TYR A 173 11.38 24.01 2.42
N GLU A 174 12.07 24.23 3.54
CA GLU A 174 13.28 23.49 3.89
C GLU A 174 12.95 22.08 4.43
N PRO A 175 13.84 21.07 4.26
CA PRO A 175 13.56 19.69 4.67
C PRO A 175 13.18 19.51 6.15
N ASP A 176 13.74 20.34 7.03
CA ASP A 176 13.45 20.32 8.47
C ASP A 176 12.08 20.91 8.80
N GLU A 177 11.60 21.89 8.02
CA GLU A 177 10.24 22.44 8.14
C GLU A 177 9.20 21.41 7.71
N ILE A 178 9.43 20.75 6.56
CA ILE A 178 8.59 19.64 6.09
C ILE A 178 8.53 18.53 7.14
N THR A 179 9.67 18.19 7.75
CA THR A 179 9.74 17.18 8.81
C THR A 179 8.91 17.59 10.03
N THR A 180 9.03 18.85 10.48
CA THR A 180 8.23 19.42 11.57
C THR A 180 6.73 19.35 11.27
N HIS A 181 6.30 19.78 10.08
CA HIS A 181 4.91 19.75 9.66
C HIS A 181 4.33 18.33 9.57
N VAL A 182 5.13 17.37 9.08
CA VAL A 182 4.72 15.95 9.05
C VAL A 182 4.56 15.40 10.46
N LEU A 183 5.48 15.69 11.39
CA LEU A 183 5.37 15.23 12.78
C LEU A 183 4.15 15.83 13.47
N GLN A 184 3.95 17.14 13.38
CA GLN A 184 2.76 17.81 13.94
C GLN A 184 1.46 17.20 13.39
N HIS A 185 1.36 16.95 12.08
CA HIS A 185 0.19 16.32 11.49
C HIS A 185 -0.07 14.89 12.03
N LEU A 186 0.99 14.14 12.33
CA LEU A 186 0.87 12.79 12.91
C LEU A 186 0.43 12.83 14.38
N ASP A 187 0.89 13.82 15.16
CA ASP A 187 0.43 14.05 16.53
C ASP A 187 -1.05 14.48 16.55
N GLU A 188 -1.45 15.44 15.71
CA GLU A 188 -2.86 15.84 15.52
C GLU A 188 -3.75 14.64 15.10
N ALA A 189 -3.22 13.75 14.25
CA ALA A 189 -3.92 12.53 13.85
C ALA A 189 -4.04 11.51 15.00
N MET A 190 -3.08 11.46 15.93
CA MET A 190 -3.19 10.64 17.14
C MET A 190 -4.28 11.17 18.08
N ASP A 191 -4.35 12.48 18.31
CA ASP A 191 -5.38 13.12 19.14
C ASP A 191 -6.78 12.97 18.54
N ALA A 192 -6.90 13.13 17.22
CA ALA A 192 -8.15 12.90 16.49
C ALA A 192 -8.62 11.44 16.60
N LEU A 193 -7.69 10.47 16.50
CA LEU A 193 -8.00 9.06 16.72
C LEU A 193 -8.41 8.80 18.18
N GLN A 194 -7.74 9.42 19.16
CA GLN A 194 -8.05 9.24 20.59
C GLN A 194 -9.47 9.71 20.87
N THR A 195 -9.80 10.92 20.39
CA THR A 195 -11.12 11.52 20.49
C THR A 195 -12.18 10.65 19.82
N PHE A 196 -11.93 10.14 18.61
CA PHE A 196 -12.86 9.27 17.90
C PHE A 196 -13.15 7.96 18.65
N TRP A 197 -12.12 7.28 19.17
CA TRP A 197 -12.29 6.04 19.94
C TRP A 197 -12.98 6.30 21.28
N GLY A 198 -12.64 7.39 21.94
CA GLY A 198 -13.29 7.85 23.17
C GLY A 198 -14.78 8.09 22.99
N GLN A 199 -15.16 8.89 21.99
CA GLN A 199 -16.57 9.19 21.69
C GLN A 199 -17.37 7.93 21.37
N ARG A 200 -16.78 7.02 20.59
CA ARG A 200 -17.40 5.75 20.23
C ARG A 200 -17.63 4.85 21.45
N GLU A 201 -16.68 4.80 22.38
CA GLU A 201 -16.82 3.98 23.59
C GLU A 201 -17.76 4.63 24.61
N PHE A 202 -17.72 5.96 24.75
CA PHE A 202 -18.67 6.72 25.54
C PHE A 202 -20.11 6.46 25.07
N GLN A 203 -20.36 6.49 23.75
CA GLN A 203 -21.65 6.12 23.17
C GLN A 203 -22.04 4.66 23.43
N ARG A 204 -21.07 3.73 23.39
CA ARG A 204 -21.31 2.30 23.73
C ARG A 204 -21.71 2.11 25.19
N LEU A 205 -21.12 2.89 26.10
CA LEU A 205 -21.32 2.82 27.55
C LEU A 205 -22.36 3.84 28.08
N ALA A 206 -23.06 4.57 27.20
CA ALA A 206 -23.95 5.68 27.57
C ALA A 206 -25.04 5.34 28.61
N SER A 207 -25.47 4.07 28.64
CA SER A 207 -26.47 3.52 29.56
C SER A 207 -25.89 2.68 30.70
N THR A 208 -24.57 2.47 30.73
CA THR A 208 -23.89 1.51 31.61
C THR A 208 -23.05 2.23 32.66
N PRO A 209 -23.42 2.20 33.96
CA PRO A 209 -22.76 2.98 35.00
C PRO A 209 -21.32 2.50 35.26
N PRO A 210 -20.36 3.39 35.57
CA PRO A 210 -18.95 3.05 35.80
C PRO A 210 -18.69 1.92 36.81
N ALA A 211 -19.55 1.77 37.83
CA ALA A 211 -19.47 0.69 38.82
C ALA A 211 -19.48 -0.72 38.21
N SER A 212 -20.06 -0.88 37.02
CA SER A 212 -20.19 -2.16 36.31
C SER A 212 -19.07 -2.44 35.30
N TRP A 213 -18.15 -1.47 35.09
CA TRP A 213 -17.03 -1.64 34.16
C TRP A 213 -15.92 -2.49 34.78
N ASP A 214 -14.92 -2.89 34.00
CA ASP A 214 -13.78 -3.61 34.55
C ASP A 214 -12.93 -2.73 35.50
N VAL A 215 -12.29 -3.38 36.48
CA VAL A 215 -11.53 -2.72 37.56
C VAL A 215 -10.38 -1.86 37.03
N LYS A 216 -9.81 -2.18 35.86
CA LYS A 216 -8.72 -1.39 35.27
C LYS A 216 -9.28 -0.09 34.66
N THR A 217 -10.37 -0.17 33.91
CA THR A 217 -11.04 1.02 33.36
C THR A 217 -11.56 1.93 34.48
N GLN A 218 -12.16 1.36 35.53
CA GLN A 218 -12.56 2.12 36.73
C GLN A 218 -11.38 2.89 37.35
N LYS A 219 -10.26 2.20 37.64
CA LYS A 219 -9.06 2.83 38.23
C LYS A 219 -8.41 3.88 37.33
N GLY A 220 -8.40 3.65 36.00
CA GLY A 220 -7.88 4.63 35.04
C GLY A 220 -8.73 5.90 35.03
N LEU A 221 -10.06 5.75 35.00
CA LEU A 221 -10.98 6.90 35.09
C LEU A 221 -10.83 7.62 36.44
N GLN A 222 -10.86 6.89 37.56
CA GLN A 222 -10.64 7.41 38.92
C GLN A 222 -9.32 8.20 39.04
N ALA A 223 -8.25 7.78 38.36
CA ALA A 223 -6.99 8.51 38.32
C ALA A 223 -7.03 9.77 37.42
N ALA A 224 -7.86 9.79 36.39
CA ALA A 224 -7.99 10.93 35.47
C ALA A 224 -8.90 12.05 35.99
N ILE A 225 -10.06 11.71 36.61
CA ILE A 225 -11.00 12.70 37.15
C ILE A 225 -10.90 12.91 38.67
N GLY A 226 -10.16 12.05 39.36
CA GLY A 226 -10.02 12.06 40.82
C GLY A 226 -11.15 11.33 41.56
N GLU A 227 -10.84 10.89 42.78
CA GLU A 227 -11.73 10.06 43.62
C GLU A 227 -13.12 10.67 43.82
N ALA A 228 -13.17 11.95 44.20
CA ALA A 228 -14.43 12.63 44.53
C ALA A 228 -15.37 12.74 43.31
N ALA A 229 -14.83 13.02 42.13
CA ALA A 229 -15.60 13.07 40.89
C ALA A 229 -16.05 11.67 40.46
N PHE A 230 -15.17 10.66 40.59
CA PHE A 230 -15.50 9.28 40.26
C PHE A 230 -16.67 8.75 41.09
N GLN A 231 -16.67 8.95 42.42
CA GLN A 231 -17.79 8.49 43.27
C GLN A 231 -19.12 9.18 42.94
N GLN A 232 -19.12 10.40 42.38
CA GLN A 232 -20.36 11.08 41.95
C GLN A 232 -20.99 10.41 40.71
N ILE A 233 -20.18 10.05 39.72
CA ILE A 233 -20.67 9.43 38.47
C ILE A 233 -20.76 7.91 38.53
N ARG A 234 -20.14 7.26 39.53
CA ARG A 234 -19.93 5.82 39.63
C ARG A 234 -21.19 4.98 39.39
N GLU A 235 -22.31 5.36 40.00
CA GLU A 235 -23.59 4.63 39.90
C GLU A 235 -24.54 5.25 38.86
N GLN A 236 -24.14 6.34 38.20
CA GLN A 236 -24.99 7.06 37.25
C GLN A 236 -24.70 6.63 35.79
N PRO A 237 -25.71 6.59 34.89
CA PRO A 237 -25.47 6.41 33.47
C PRO A 237 -24.66 7.58 32.89
N LEU A 238 -23.69 7.30 32.02
CA LEU A 238 -22.87 8.35 31.39
C LEU A 238 -23.69 9.40 30.62
N SER A 239 -24.87 9.04 30.13
CA SER A 239 -25.80 9.96 29.46
C SER A 239 -26.33 11.09 30.35
N GLN A 240 -26.14 11.04 31.67
CA GLN A 240 -26.65 12.03 32.63
C GLN A 240 -25.55 12.94 33.23
N ILE A 241 -24.28 12.71 32.91
CA ILE A 241 -23.16 13.47 33.50
C ILE A 241 -22.98 14.83 32.80
N SER A 242 -22.39 15.80 33.51
CA SER A 242 -22.14 17.16 33.01
C SER A 242 -21.17 17.20 31.82
N PRO A 243 -21.28 18.17 30.90
CA PRO A 243 -20.43 18.25 29.69
C PRO A 243 -18.93 18.16 29.97
N ASP A 244 -18.43 18.90 30.97
CA ASP A 244 -17.02 18.90 31.38
C ASP A 244 -16.55 17.49 31.80
N MET A 245 -17.44 16.74 32.46
CA MET A 245 -17.18 15.34 32.85
C MET A 245 -17.28 14.39 31.65
N GLN A 246 -18.15 14.67 30.67
CA GLN A 246 -18.21 13.91 29.42
C GLN A 246 -16.89 14.01 28.64
N GLU A 247 -16.30 15.19 28.55
CA GLU A 247 -15.01 15.40 27.89
C GLU A 247 -13.88 14.62 28.57
N ALA A 248 -13.76 14.74 29.90
CA ALA A 248 -12.75 14.03 30.67
C ALA A 248 -12.88 12.49 30.59
N VAL A 249 -14.12 11.96 30.74
CA VAL A 249 -14.41 10.53 30.59
C VAL A 249 -14.09 10.05 29.15
N THR A 250 -14.51 10.83 28.14
CA THR A 250 -14.27 10.51 26.73
C THR A 250 -12.78 10.43 26.41
N SER A 251 -12.01 11.41 26.89
CA SER A 251 -10.56 11.47 26.69
C SER A 251 -9.85 10.24 27.29
N GLU A 252 -10.13 9.90 28.54
CA GLU A 252 -9.49 8.75 29.21
C GLU A 252 -9.93 7.40 28.61
N LEU A 253 -11.22 7.22 28.25
CA LEU A 253 -11.66 6.03 27.51
C LEU A 253 -10.94 5.87 26.17
N GLY A 254 -10.80 6.97 25.41
CA GLY A 254 -10.08 7.00 24.14
C GLY A 254 -8.62 6.62 24.32
N ARG A 255 -7.95 7.22 25.31
CA ARG A 255 -6.55 6.98 25.67
C ARG A 255 -6.30 5.51 26.04
N GLN A 256 -7.17 4.91 26.85
CA GLN A 256 -7.07 3.50 27.22
C GLN A 256 -7.24 2.57 26.01
N ILE A 257 -8.21 2.85 25.14
CA ILE A 257 -8.43 2.08 23.91
C ILE A 257 -7.22 2.17 22.99
N ILE A 258 -6.74 3.38 22.67
CA ILE A 258 -5.55 3.55 21.84
C ILE A 258 -4.32 2.87 22.43
N THR A 259 -4.11 2.98 23.74
CA THR A 259 -3.01 2.29 24.42
C THR A 259 -3.09 0.76 24.24
N ASN A 260 -4.29 0.18 24.28
CA ASN A 260 -4.49 -1.25 24.06
C ASN A 260 -4.30 -1.62 22.57
N ILE A 261 -4.80 -0.81 21.63
CA ILE A 261 -4.62 -0.98 20.18
C ILE A 261 -3.13 -0.96 19.81
N TYR A 262 -2.37 0.01 20.31
CA TYR A 262 -0.93 0.10 20.05
C TYR A 262 -0.14 -1.03 20.71
N ARG A 263 -0.55 -1.50 21.90
CA ARG A 263 0.04 -2.71 22.52
C ARG A 263 -0.19 -3.95 21.67
N GLU A 264 -1.41 -4.18 21.18
CA GLU A 264 -1.73 -5.29 20.28
C GLU A 264 -0.89 -5.21 18.99
N LEU A 265 -0.82 -4.03 18.38
CA LEU A 265 -0.04 -3.77 17.16
C LEU A 265 1.45 -4.08 17.36
N LEU A 266 2.05 -3.55 18.44
CA LEU A 266 3.45 -3.78 18.80
C LEU A 266 3.74 -5.27 19.00
N LEU A 267 2.95 -5.95 19.84
CA LEU A 267 3.11 -7.38 20.10
C LEU A 267 3.00 -8.21 18.81
N ARG A 268 2.03 -7.89 17.95
CA ARG A 268 1.81 -8.62 16.69
C ARG A 268 2.95 -8.43 15.70
N ILE A 269 3.51 -7.23 15.58
CA ILE A 269 4.64 -6.97 14.70
C ILE A 269 5.90 -7.63 15.26
N ILE A 270 6.24 -7.38 16.52
CA ILE A 270 7.42 -7.98 17.17
C ILE A 270 7.39 -9.51 17.06
N SER A 271 6.25 -10.15 17.31
CA SER A 271 6.12 -11.61 17.20
C SER A 271 6.38 -12.12 15.77
N ASN A 272 5.82 -11.46 14.75
CA ASN A 272 6.02 -11.89 13.36
C ASN A 272 7.49 -11.72 12.92
N GLU A 273 8.07 -10.54 13.17
CA GLU A 273 9.45 -10.24 12.77
C GLU A 273 10.45 -11.10 13.55
N TRP A 274 10.15 -11.46 14.80
CA TRP A 274 10.97 -12.38 15.60
C TRP A 274 10.97 -13.82 15.05
N ILE A 275 9.80 -14.33 14.63
CA ILE A 275 9.70 -15.66 13.99
C ILE A 275 10.50 -15.70 12.69
N GLU A 276 10.41 -14.65 11.88
CA GLU A 276 11.18 -14.48 10.65
C GLU A 276 12.69 -14.44 10.96
N TYR A 277 13.13 -13.61 11.91
CA TYR A 277 14.52 -13.53 12.36
C TYR A 277 15.06 -14.89 12.84
N LEU A 278 14.30 -15.65 13.64
CA LEU A 278 14.70 -16.99 14.08
C LEU A 278 14.85 -17.97 12.91
N THR A 279 13.97 -17.88 11.91
CA THR A 279 14.03 -18.70 10.69
C THR A 279 15.30 -18.37 9.89
N GLN A 280 15.62 -17.08 9.75
CA GLN A 280 16.84 -16.64 9.09
C GLN A 280 18.12 -17.00 9.88
N MET A 281 18.09 -16.97 11.22
CA MET A 281 19.18 -17.44 12.09
C MET A 281 19.49 -18.92 11.90
N GLU A 282 18.47 -19.77 11.73
CA GLU A 282 18.68 -21.19 11.44
C GLU A 282 19.29 -21.40 10.05
N GLY A 283 18.83 -20.66 9.04
CA GLY A 283 19.44 -20.64 7.70
C GLY A 283 20.90 -20.14 7.71
N LEU A 284 21.20 -19.13 8.53
CA LEU A 284 22.56 -18.64 8.76
C LEU A 284 23.42 -19.75 9.38
N ARG A 285 22.91 -20.45 10.40
CA ARG A 285 23.64 -21.53 11.09
C ARG A 285 24.03 -22.68 10.13
N VAL A 286 23.16 -23.03 9.18
CA VAL A 286 23.48 -24.03 8.15
C VAL A 286 24.50 -23.49 7.14
N SER A 287 24.35 -22.25 6.67
CA SER A 287 25.24 -21.68 5.65
C SER A 287 26.64 -21.32 6.18
N ILE A 288 26.78 -20.90 7.44
CA ILE A 288 28.08 -20.51 8.03
C ILE A 288 29.05 -21.70 8.13
N GLY A 289 28.53 -22.93 8.25
CA GLY A 289 29.34 -24.15 8.22
C GLY A 289 30.08 -24.34 6.89
N LEU A 290 29.58 -23.74 5.80
CA LEU A 290 30.23 -23.75 4.48
C LEU A 290 31.30 -22.65 4.35
N GLU A 291 31.25 -21.58 5.16
CA GLU A 291 32.30 -20.54 5.15
C GLU A 291 33.60 -20.98 5.83
N ALA A 292 33.58 -22.06 6.62
CA ALA A 292 34.78 -22.69 7.15
C ALA A 292 35.79 -23.09 6.05
N TYR A 293 35.30 -23.45 4.85
CA TYR A 293 36.13 -23.75 3.68
C TYR A 293 36.87 -22.52 3.13
N ALA A 294 36.42 -21.30 3.45
CA ALA A 294 37.03 -20.05 3.03
C ALA A 294 38.09 -19.51 4.03
N GLN A 295 38.58 -20.35 4.95
CA GLN A 295 39.60 -20.02 5.97
C GLN A 295 39.25 -18.84 6.90
N ARG A 296 37.97 -18.47 6.99
CA ARG A 296 37.46 -17.47 7.94
C ARG A 296 36.88 -18.19 9.16
N ASP A 297 37.09 -17.62 10.35
CA ASP A 297 36.49 -18.15 11.58
C ASP A 297 34.95 -18.10 11.49
N PRO A 298 34.25 -19.26 11.46
CA PRO A 298 32.81 -19.30 11.33
C PRO A 298 32.09 -18.65 12.52
N LEU A 299 32.67 -18.66 13.73
CA LEU A 299 32.07 -18.04 14.90
C LEU A 299 32.09 -16.52 14.80
N VAL A 300 33.16 -15.94 14.25
CA VAL A 300 33.26 -14.49 14.01
C VAL A 300 32.28 -14.08 12.92
N GLN A 301 32.22 -14.82 11.81
CA GLN A 301 31.28 -14.55 10.71
C GLN A 301 29.82 -14.68 11.16
N TYR A 302 29.49 -15.72 11.94
CA TYR A 302 28.15 -15.91 12.52
C TYR A 302 27.76 -14.73 13.40
N LYS A 303 28.63 -14.32 14.34
CA LYS A 303 28.37 -13.16 15.22
C LYS A 303 28.15 -11.86 14.45
N SER A 304 28.97 -11.60 13.42
CA SER A 304 28.85 -10.40 12.60
C SER A 304 27.51 -10.36 11.86
N LYS A 305 27.16 -11.43 11.14
CA LYS A 305 25.91 -11.53 10.38
C LYS A 305 24.68 -11.54 11.30
N ALA A 306 24.75 -12.22 12.45
CA ALA A 306 23.66 -12.19 13.44
C ALA A 306 23.41 -10.78 13.99
N SER A 307 24.45 -9.99 14.23
CA SER A 307 24.33 -8.59 14.67
C SER A 307 23.70 -7.68 13.60
N GLU A 308 24.08 -7.86 12.33
CA GLU A 308 23.50 -7.17 11.18
C GLU A 308 22.01 -7.51 11.03
N MET A 309 21.67 -8.80 11.05
CA MET A 309 20.29 -9.29 10.94
C MET A 309 19.41 -8.87 12.12
N PHE A 310 19.98 -8.80 13.33
CA PHE A 310 19.27 -8.25 14.50
C PHE A 310 19.04 -6.74 14.37
N SER A 311 19.99 -6.01 13.79
CA SER A 311 19.83 -4.58 13.49
C SER A 311 18.72 -4.35 12.47
N GLU A 312 18.63 -5.19 11.44
CA GLU A 312 17.57 -5.13 10.42
C GLU A 312 16.20 -5.54 11.00
N LEU A 313 16.12 -6.56 11.87
CA LEU A 313 14.94 -6.88 12.66
C LEU A 313 14.40 -5.63 13.41
N LEU A 314 15.27 -4.89 14.09
CA LEU A 314 14.86 -3.66 14.79
C LEU A 314 14.42 -2.54 13.84
N ARG A 315 14.89 -2.50 12.59
CA ARG A 315 14.42 -1.55 11.55
C ARG A 315 13.06 -1.98 10.99
N ASN A 316 12.87 -3.27 10.74
CA ASN A 316 11.61 -3.84 10.26
C ASN A 316 10.48 -3.69 11.29
N ILE A 317 10.75 -3.94 12.58
CA ILE A 317 9.78 -3.67 13.65
C ILE A 317 9.35 -2.19 13.64
N ARG A 318 10.31 -1.25 13.67
CA ARG A 318 10.03 0.19 13.64
C ARG A 318 9.21 0.60 12.42
N ARG A 319 9.62 0.17 11.22
CA ARG A 319 8.92 0.44 9.96
C ARG A 319 7.51 -0.15 9.95
N GLY A 320 7.37 -1.39 10.42
CA GLY A 320 6.09 -2.10 10.50
C GLY A 320 5.09 -1.39 11.41
N VAL A 321 5.56 -0.86 12.54
CA VAL A 321 4.73 -0.09 13.49
C VAL A 321 4.26 1.21 12.85
N ILE A 322 5.18 2.05 12.38
CA ILE A 322 4.87 3.36 11.79
C ILE A 322 3.89 3.22 10.60
N THR A 323 4.12 2.24 9.72
CA THR A 323 3.26 1.98 8.55
C THR A 323 1.83 1.59 8.92
N ARG A 324 1.61 1.04 10.13
CA ARG A 324 0.31 0.48 10.55
C ARG A 324 -0.37 1.24 11.67
N MET A 325 0.34 2.10 12.42
CA MET A 325 -0.16 2.79 13.61
C MET A 325 -1.49 3.53 13.38
N PHE A 326 -1.65 4.19 12.24
CA PHE A 326 -2.84 4.97 11.87
C PHE A 326 -3.90 4.17 11.09
N THR A 327 -3.59 2.95 10.64
CA THR A 327 -4.47 2.13 9.78
C THR A 327 -4.90 0.81 10.41
N PHE A 328 -4.25 0.40 11.51
CA PHE A 328 -4.54 -0.83 12.22
C PHE A 328 -5.95 -0.80 12.81
N ARG A 329 -6.72 -1.85 12.53
CA ARG A 329 -8.06 -2.04 13.07
C ARG A 329 -8.01 -3.17 14.10
N PRO A 330 -8.31 -2.90 15.37
CA PRO A 330 -8.38 -3.96 16.39
C PRO A 330 -9.42 -5.03 16.04
N SER A 331 -9.24 -6.24 16.59
CA SER A 331 -10.34 -7.22 16.64
C SER A 331 -11.49 -6.69 17.50
N LYS A 332 -12.72 -7.17 17.25
CA LYS A 332 -13.92 -6.76 18.00
C LYS A 332 -13.81 -7.03 19.51
N ASP A 333 -12.95 -7.96 19.90
CA ASP A 333 -12.79 -8.41 21.29
C ASP A 333 -11.90 -7.48 22.14
N SER A 334 -11.24 -6.48 21.54
CA SER A 334 -10.33 -5.57 22.27
C SER A 334 -11.01 -4.30 22.82
N THR A 335 -12.29 -4.06 22.49
CA THR A 335 -13.09 -2.99 23.16
C THR A 335 -13.40 -3.41 24.60
N LEU A 336 -13.57 -2.45 25.52
CA LEU A 336 -13.48 -2.66 26.98
C LEU A 336 -14.68 -3.46 27.56
N SER A 337 -14.72 -4.76 27.26
CA SER A 337 -15.76 -5.71 27.69
C SER A 337 -15.21 -7.14 27.79
N ALA A 338 -14.04 -7.31 28.39
CA ALA A 338 -13.50 -8.64 28.71
C ALA A 338 -14.31 -9.38 29.81
N ALA A 339 -15.10 -8.65 30.61
CA ALA A 339 -15.88 -9.17 31.73
C ALA A 339 -16.84 -10.33 31.36
N SER A 340 -17.37 -10.34 30.13
CA SER A 340 -18.24 -11.42 29.64
C SER A 340 -17.50 -12.69 29.19
N ALA A 341 -16.17 -12.66 29.04
CA ALA A 341 -15.36 -13.83 28.70
C ALA A 341 -14.96 -14.62 29.97
N GLU A 342 -14.48 -13.92 31.00
CA GLU A 342 -14.07 -14.54 32.27
C GLU A 342 -15.25 -15.11 33.08
N ALA A 343 -16.44 -14.49 32.97
CA ALA A 343 -17.68 -15.06 33.55
C ALA A 343 -18.07 -16.38 32.88
N ARG A 344 -18.02 -16.45 31.54
CA ARG A 344 -18.38 -17.65 30.76
C ARG A 344 -17.44 -18.84 30.99
N GLN A 345 -16.20 -18.61 31.44
CA GLN A 345 -15.28 -19.69 31.80
C GLN A 345 -15.50 -20.23 33.22
N LYS A 346 -16.32 -19.58 34.05
CA LYS A 346 -16.66 -20.06 35.41
C LYS A 346 -18.04 -20.73 35.52
N GLU A 347 -18.86 -20.68 34.47
CA GLU A 347 -20.24 -21.19 34.46
C GLU A 347 -20.45 -22.34 33.45
N ALA A 348 -19.48 -23.24 33.30
CA ALA A 348 -19.67 -24.49 32.55
C ALA A 348 -20.11 -25.61 33.51
N PRO A 349 -21.33 -26.18 33.41
CA PRO A 349 -21.79 -27.22 34.33
C PRO A 349 -21.11 -28.57 34.11
N GLU A 350 -20.68 -29.20 35.21
CA GLU A 350 -20.22 -30.60 35.25
C GLU A 350 -21.39 -31.60 35.03
N GLN A 351 -21.91 -31.72 33.81
CA GLN A 351 -22.85 -32.80 33.45
C GLN A 351 -22.56 -33.38 32.07
N SER A 352 -21.57 -34.29 32.01
CA SER A 352 -21.33 -35.17 30.85
C SER A 352 -20.57 -36.45 31.24
N GLN A 353 -21.07 -37.17 32.25
CA GLN A 353 -20.70 -38.57 32.50
C GLN A 353 -21.90 -39.40 32.96
N GLN A 354 -22.63 -40.00 32.02
CA GLN A 354 -23.23 -41.34 32.19
C GLN A 354 -23.77 -41.90 30.86
N ALA A 355 -23.74 -43.23 30.77
CA ALA A 355 -24.10 -44.08 29.62
C ALA A 355 -23.24 -43.89 28.33
N GLY A 356 -22.59 -44.92 27.78
CA GLY A 356 -22.61 -46.35 28.12
C GLY A 356 -22.91 -47.21 26.89
N THR A 357 -21.86 -47.51 26.14
CA THR A 357 -21.70 -48.62 25.17
C THR A 357 -22.90 -49.54 24.87
N SER A 358 -23.26 -49.65 23.58
CA SER A 358 -23.77 -50.88 22.97
C SER A 358 -23.31 -50.96 21.50
N THR A 359 -23.14 -52.17 20.99
CA THR A 359 -22.39 -52.48 19.75
C THR A 359 -23.21 -53.37 18.81
N ALA A 360 -22.98 -53.26 17.49
CA ALA A 360 -23.40 -54.20 16.42
C ALA A 360 -24.92 -54.29 16.09
N GLU A 361 -25.40 -54.58 14.87
CA GLU A 361 -24.85 -54.44 13.49
C GLU A 361 -26.05 -54.40 12.46
N PRO A 362 -26.08 -54.90 11.19
CA PRO A 362 -26.40 -54.00 10.06
C PRO A 362 -27.68 -54.28 9.23
N GLY A 363 -28.21 -53.20 8.64
CA GLY A 363 -28.46 -53.12 7.19
C GLY A 363 -29.86 -53.38 6.61
N LYS A 364 -30.31 -52.46 5.72
CA LYS A 364 -30.98 -52.81 4.43
C LYS A 364 -31.00 -51.66 3.42
N LYS A 365 -31.05 -52.01 2.14
CA LYS A 365 -30.97 -51.13 0.95
C LYS A 365 -32.35 -50.84 0.36
N GLN A 366 -32.54 -49.67 -0.25
CA GLN A 366 -33.27 -49.42 -1.54
C GLN A 366 -33.25 -47.89 -1.84
N GLY A 367 -33.10 -47.38 -3.08
CA GLY A 367 -32.59 -48.00 -4.31
C GLY A 367 -32.91 -47.23 -5.62
N LYS A 368 -31.87 -46.92 -6.43
CA LYS A 368 -31.91 -46.54 -7.89
C LYS A 368 -32.50 -45.14 -8.20
N ARG A 369 -32.17 -44.43 -9.30
CA ARG A 369 -31.61 -44.77 -10.64
C ARG A 369 -30.84 -43.54 -11.17
N ARG A 370 -29.55 -43.60 -11.61
CA ARG A 370 -29.05 -43.73 -13.02
C ARG A 370 -29.97 -43.06 -14.07
N ARG A 371 -29.50 -42.33 -15.11
CA ARG A 371 -28.21 -42.21 -15.86
C ARG A 371 -28.31 -40.89 -16.72
N ARG A 372 -27.35 -40.33 -17.48
CA ARG A 372 -25.97 -40.63 -17.96
C ARG A 372 -25.32 -39.30 -18.45
N ARG A 373 -23.98 -39.20 -18.59
CA ARG A 373 -23.29 -38.26 -19.52
C ARG A 373 -23.12 -38.91 -20.91
N ARG A 374 -22.86 -38.11 -21.96
CA ARG A 374 -22.09 -38.55 -23.13
C ARG A 374 -20.93 -37.59 -23.41
N LYS A 375 -19.98 -38.08 -24.21
CA LYS A 375 -18.67 -37.48 -24.49
C LYS A 375 -18.80 -36.18 -25.27
#